data_AF-A0A3N4IWU7-F1
#
_entry.id   AF-A0A3N4IWU7-F1
#
_cell.length_a   1.000
_cell.length_b   1.000
_cell.length_c   1.000
_cell.angle_alpha   90.00
_cell.angle_beta   90.00
_cell.angle_gamma   90.00
#
_symmetry.space_group_name_H-M   'P 1'
#
loop_
_entity.id
_entity.type
_entity.pdbx_description
1 polymer ?
#
loop_
_entity_poly.entity_id
_entity_poly.type
_entity_poly.pdbx_seq_one_letter_code
_entity_poly.pdbx_strand_id
1 'polypeptide(L)'
;MAARKSRRQNYRYFDLSLLQSRRSTKRPPLNAICEIIFPRDIHSSILGHLEASHKDPLEPSCATCLARDLSSYSKVCMEWHAAAIPHLYGKIFIAGADSPELKRRMKMRNGCRAWLLRKTLLVRPDFAAMVKQLKFPEYQDLTAKESKENGKFIVSIVQLCPHLERLEGHYPEYKVGAKDSIQTALLSRDFLKEHIWTIGSEGPMQLAQSESFVNAHIRWTKLETLIMQGGSGNKAGSMSHLTFAGLFERLPSLKKLLVARFHDYEFDNNTLQAVPDQIEYLRLEELPGVTDAGVSEYVEQASVHCRIRSLSLIELELLSMLLISKIFSRLAHLEKFTLVQTSSPQLPLESSADKSKPAFASTSLQLLHWDVLIPGPANVLLARSIHSSAFPALKAVRAPSDHHGVIQAVCKPLEQIVLPFDKIEARLLRAQQKQREDKYFYPEIRYSRSLPQARINAQERIESARKSTFMRIVVTEGSAKKEGLSVDLKAFMGDWKSKVKYELLPDLWGSEFAVLTVAGLLNARVSTEWKPGDGVEMCCGKWNSTSFVGGRGVKWEGHTERTPGMRDMELAMLF
;
A
#
# COMPACT_ATOMS: atom_id res chain seq x y z
N MET A 1 53.31 22.04 26.25
CA MET A 1 53.86 21.98 24.87
C MET A 1 52.95 21.13 23.99
N ALA A 2 52.55 21.72 22.87
CA ALA A 2 52.04 21.12 21.62
C ALA A 2 50.88 20.10 21.65
N ALA A 3 49.73 20.57 21.14
CA ALA A 3 48.60 19.80 20.63
C ALA A 3 48.93 19.09 19.30
N ARG A 4 48.22 17.99 18.99
CA ARG A 4 47.91 17.57 17.60
C ARG A 4 46.56 16.86 17.54
N LYS A 5 45.53 17.61 17.12
CA LYS A 5 44.27 17.13 16.55
C LYS A 5 44.53 16.71 15.10
N SER A 6 43.87 15.65 14.62
CA SER A 6 43.82 15.27 13.20
C SER A 6 42.38 15.22 12.68
N ARG A 7 42.12 16.13 11.73
CA ARG A 7 41.28 16.04 10.53
C ARG A 7 39.81 15.67 10.67
N ARG A 8 38.98 16.70 10.92
CA ARG A 8 37.65 16.81 10.30
C ARG A 8 37.79 17.57 8.97
N GLN A 9 37.24 16.99 7.90
CA GLN A 9 37.13 17.61 6.59
C GLN A 9 36.21 18.83 6.66
N ASN A 10 36.68 19.94 6.11
CA ASN A 10 35.98 21.22 6.04
C ASN A 10 34.88 21.18 4.97
N TYR A 11 33.62 21.10 5.39
CA TYR A 11 32.54 21.67 4.58
C TYR A 11 32.48 23.17 4.89
N ARG A 12 32.70 23.97 3.84
CA ARG A 12 32.66 25.43 3.90
C ARG A 12 31.26 25.87 4.34
N TYR A 13 31.18 26.43 5.53
CA TYR A 13 30.04 27.26 5.95
C TYR A 13 29.90 28.40 4.94
N PHE A 14 28.74 28.51 4.29
CA PHE A 14 28.34 29.75 3.64
C PHE A 14 28.15 30.80 4.74
N ASP A 15 29.08 31.74 4.80
CA ASP A 15 29.08 32.85 5.75
C ASP A 15 27.96 33.83 5.37
N LEU A 16 26.86 33.79 6.14
CA LEU A 16 25.71 34.68 5.99
C LEU A 16 26.02 36.14 6.38
N SER A 17 27.26 36.47 6.76
CA SER A 17 27.66 37.84 7.10
C SER A 17 27.97 38.72 5.88
N LEU A 18 28.02 38.17 4.66
CA LEU A 18 28.28 38.95 3.43
C LEU A 18 27.04 39.51 2.72
N LEU A 19 25.83 39.31 3.27
CA LEU A 19 24.58 39.91 2.76
C LEU A 19 24.16 41.19 3.49
N GLN A 20 25.11 41.97 4.01
CA GLN A 20 24.86 43.40 4.25
C GLN A 20 25.05 44.17 2.94
N SER A 21 24.14 43.92 1.98
CA SER A 21 24.05 44.72 0.78
C SER A 21 23.63 46.14 1.16
N ARG A 22 24.56 47.08 1.03
CA ARG A 22 24.29 48.52 0.97
C ARG A 22 23.09 48.76 0.04
N ARG A 23 22.02 49.37 0.56
CA ARG A 23 20.90 49.83 -0.26
C ARG A 23 21.43 50.87 -1.25
N SER A 24 21.67 50.45 -2.50
CA SER A 24 21.87 51.37 -3.61
C SER A 24 20.53 52.04 -3.92
N THR A 25 20.48 53.37 -3.84
CA THR A 25 19.29 54.20 -4.07
C THR A 25 19.03 54.51 -5.54
N LYS A 26 19.66 53.78 -6.47
CA LYS A 26 19.39 53.92 -7.91
C LYS A 26 18.61 52.72 -8.41
N ARG A 27 17.32 52.92 -8.69
CA ARG A 27 16.51 51.96 -9.48
C ARG A 27 17.22 51.74 -10.82
N PRO A 28 17.45 50.49 -11.25
CA PRO A 28 17.93 50.24 -12.60
C PRO A 28 16.89 50.71 -13.62
N PRO A 29 17.32 51.10 -14.85
CA PRO A 29 16.39 51.54 -15.88
C PRO A 29 15.40 50.42 -16.24
N LEU A 30 14.14 50.79 -16.46
CA LEU A 30 12.98 49.90 -16.67
C LEU A 30 13.06 48.99 -17.92
N ASN A 31 14.13 49.02 -18.71
CA ASN A 31 14.17 48.41 -20.04
C ASN A 31 15.16 47.24 -20.17
N ALA A 32 15.50 46.57 -19.07
CA ALA A 32 16.32 45.35 -19.11
C ALA A 32 15.84 44.27 -18.13
N ILE A 33 14.52 44.15 -17.95
CA ILE A 33 13.96 42.86 -17.51
C ILE A 33 13.94 42.02 -18.78
N CYS A 34 14.93 41.13 -18.94
CA CYS A 34 14.71 39.97 -19.79
C CYS A 34 13.53 39.24 -19.16
N GLU A 35 12.31 39.50 -19.65
CA GLU A 35 11.18 38.62 -19.44
C GLU A 35 11.55 37.32 -20.14
N ILE A 36 12.29 36.46 -19.43
CA ILE A 36 12.46 35.07 -19.83
C ILE A 36 11.08 34.45 -19.62
N ILE A 37 10.24 34.58 -20.64
CA ILE A 37 8.96 33.89 -20.74
C ILE A 37 9.34 32.42 -20.94
N PHE A 38 9.17 31.64 -19.88
CA PHE A 38 9.42 30.20 -19.96
C PHE A 38 8.21 29.55 -20.63
N PRO A 39 8.39 28.77 -21.70
CA PRO A 39 7.31 27.96 -22.25
C PRO A 39 6.64 27.12 -21.16
N ARG A 40 5.32 26.90 -21.31
CA ARG A 40 4.52 26.09 -20.37
C ARG A 40 5.13 24.72 -20.13
N ASP A 41 5.74 24.13 -21.15
CA ASP A 41 6.38 22.81 -21.05
C ASP A 41 7.59 22.81 -20.11
N ILE A 42 8.33 23.92 -20.03
CA ILE A 42 9.45 24.07 -19.09
C ILE A 42 8.91 24.17 -17.67
N HIS A 43 7.85 24.94 -17.45
CA HIS A 43 7.16 24.99 -16.16
C HIS A 43 6.68 23.60 -15.72
N SER A 44 6.02 22.87 -16.61
CA SER A 44 5.56 21.50 -16.34
C SER A 44 6.72 20.56 -16.04
N SER A 45 7.85 20.69 -16.74
CA SER A 45 9.06 19.90 -16.47
C SER A 45 9.65 20.22 -15.08
N ILE A 46 9.80 21.50 -14.73
CA ILE A 46 10.33 21.91 -13.43
C ILE A 46 9.44 21.39 -12.30
N LEU A 47 8.12 21.59 -12.41
CA LEU A 47 7.15 21.14 -11.41
C LEU A 47 7.11 19.61 -11.32
N GLY A 48 7.24 18.90 -12.45
CA GLY A 48 7.35 17.44 -12.48
C GLY A 48 8.60 16.92 -11.76
N HIS A 49 9.76 17.55 -11.95
CA HIS A 49 10.98 17.20 -11.23
C HIS A 49 10.88 17.53 -9.73
N LEU A 50 10.26 18.65 -9.38
CA LEU A 50 9.99 19.00 -7.99
C LEU A 50 9.11 17.93 -7.33
N GLU A 51 7.99 17.55 -7.94
CA GLU A 51 7.14 16.47 -7.43
C GLU A 51 7.89 15.13 -7.31
N ALA A 52 8.70 14.77 -8.31
CA ALA A 52 9.49 13.53 -8.30
C ALA A 52 10.51 13.52 -7.16
N SER A 53 11.20 14.64 -6.90
CA SER A 53 12.16 14.76 -5.79
C SER A 53 11.51 14.58 -4.42
N HIS A 54 10.25 15.01 -4.27
CA HIS A 54 9.48 14.83 -3.04
C HIS A 54 8.97 13.39 -2.86
N LYS A 55 8.97 12.57 -3.93
CA LYS A 55 8.57 11.15 -3.95
C LYS A 55 9.74 10.16 -3.91
N ASP A 56 10.98 10.63 -3.75
CA ASP A 56 12.16 9.75 -3.71
C ASP A 56 12.04 8.75 -2.54
N PRO A 57 12.08 7.43 -2.79
CA PRO A 57 12.04 6.43 -1.72
C PRO A 57 13.18 6.52 -0.70
N LEU A 58 14.32 7.10 -1.09
CA LEU A 58 15.49 7.27 -0.22
C LEU A 58 15.39 8.52 0.67
N GLU A 59 14.75 9.59 0.17
CA GLU A 59 14.56 10.86 0.90
C GLU A 59 13.13 11.41 0.76
N PRO A 60 12.11 10.68 1.21
CA PRO A 60 10.73 11.09 1.00
C PRO A 60 10.40 12.36 1.79
N SER A 61 9.63 13.27 1.20
CA SER A 61 9.13 14.47 1.89
C SER A 61 7.66 14.30 2.28
N CYS A 62 7.06 15.29 2.96
CA CYS A 62 5.63 15.30 3.26
C CYS A 62 4.87 16.26 2.32
N ALA A 63 3.56 16.02 2.14
CA ALA A 63 2.72 16.84 1.27
C ALA A 63 2.72 18.34 1.65
N THR A 64 2.90 18.66 2.93
CA THR A 64 3.04 20.05 3.39
C THR A 64 4.32 20.71 2.87
N CYS A 65 5.43 19.96 2.76
CA CYS A 65 6.69 20.48 2.20
C CYS A 65 6.58 20.71 0.70
N LEU A 66 5.94 19.78 -0.04
CA LEU A 66 5.67 19.98 -1.46
C LEU A 66 4.79 21.22 -1.68
N ALA A 67 3.69 21.35 -0.93
CA ALA A 67 2.81 22.51 -1.02
C ALA A 67 3.53 23.82 -0.69
N ARG A 68 4.52 23.81 0.21
CA ARG A 68 5.36 24.97 0.51
C ARG A 68 6.24 25.36 -0.67
N ASP A 69 6.91 24.39 -1.28
CA ASP A 69 7.83 24.66 -2.39
C ASP A 69 7.03 25.16 -3.61
N LEU A 70 5.87 24.54 -3.88
CA LEU A 70 4.90 25.02 -4.87
C LEU A 70 4.34 26.41 -4.54
N SER A 71 4.06 26.71 -3.27
CA SER A 71 3.62 28.04 -2.85
C SER A 71 4.72 29.09 -2.98
N SER A 72 5.98 28.70 -2.82
CA SER A 72 7.13 29.59 -3.01
C SER A 72 7.34 29.86 -4.51
N TYR A 73 7.18 28.83 -5.33
CA TYR A 73 7.18 28.92 -6.78
C TYR A 73 6.09 29.87 -7.31
N SER A 74 4.86 29.76 -6.78
CA SER A 74 3.72 30.57 -7.21
C SER A 74 3.80 32.04 -6.82
N LYS A 75 4.77 32.43 -5.97
CA LYS A 75 5.00 33.82 -5.54
C LYS A 75 6.03 34.56 -6.39
N VAL A 76 6.68 33.89 -7.34
CA VAL A 76 7.74 34.50 -8.16
C VAL A 76 7.16 35.53 -9.14
N CYS A 77 6.22 35.12 -9.99
CA CYS A 77 5.48 36.00 -10.90
C CYS A 77 4.13 35.39 -11.31
N MET A 78 3.33 36.12 -12.08
CA MET A 78 1.99 35.67 -12.50
C MET A 78 2.01 34.43 -13.41
N GLU A 79 3.03 34.27 -14.24
CA GLU A 79 3.17 33.09 -15.11
C GLU A 79 3.46 31.83 -14.29
N TRP A 80 4.39 31.92 -13.34
CA TRP A 80 4.73 30.83 -12.41
C TRP A 80 3.55 30.51 -11.49
N HIS A 81 2.79 31.54 -11.10
CA HIS A 81 1.53 31.37 -10.38
C HIS A 81 0.53 30.54 -11.19
N ALA A 82 0.26 30.94 -12.44
CA ALA A 82 -0.66 30.21 -13.31
C ALA A 82 -0.24 28.75 -13.53
N ALA A 83 1.07 28.50 -13.65
CA ALA A 83 1.61 27.15 -13.78
C ALA A 83 1.50 26.31 -12.49
N ALA A 84 1.70 26.90 -11.31
CA ALA A 84 1.71 26.17 -10.04
C ALA A 84 0.31 25.88 -9.47
N ILE A 85 -0.70 26.69 -9.78
CA ILE A 85 -2.06 26.54 -9.23
C ILE A 85 -2.68 25.16 -9.49
N PRO A 86 -2.62 24.59 -10.72
CA PRO A 86 -3.12 23.25 -10.99
C PRO A 86 -2.45 22.16 -10.13
N HIS A 87 -1.16 22.33 -9.81
CA HIS A 87 -0.42 21.40 -8.95
C HIS A 87 -0.78 21.57 -7.47
N LEU A 88 -0.99 22.81 -7.01
CA LEU A 88 -1.39 23.12 -5.63
C LEU A 88 -2.80 22.66 -5.28
N TYR A 89 -3.75 22.84 -6.20
CA TYR A 89 -5.17 22.56 -5.95
C TYR A 89 -5.66 21.24 -6.60
N GLY A 90 -4.91 20.66 -7.52
CA GLY A 90 -5.28 19.38 -8.15
C GLY A 90 -5.29 18.21 -7.16
N LYS A 91 -4.30 18.16 -6.27
CA LYS A 91 -4.15 17.15 -5.22
C LYS A 91 -3.92 17.83 -3.87
N ILE A 92 -4.96 17.90 -3.05
CA ILE A 92 -4.89 18.60 -1.76
C ILE A 92 -4.82 17.58 -0.63
N PHE A 93 -3.67 17.53 0.02
CA PHE A 93 -3.43 16.66 1.15
C PHE A 93 -3.13 17.49 2.40
N ILE A 94 -4.05 17.43 3.37
CA ILE A 94 -3.88 18.07 4.68
C ILE A 94 -3.42 16.97 5.66
N ALA A 95 -2.15 17.00 6.05
CA ALA A 95 -1.57 16.01 6.97
C ALA A 95 -1.32 16.61 8.36
N GLY A 96 -1.42 15.78 9.40
CA GLY A 96 -1.10 16.11 10.80
C GLY A 96 -2.08 17.06 11.50
N ALA A 97 -1.76 17.43 12.74
CA ALA A 97 -2.54 18.38 13.53
C ALA A 97 -2.33 19.85 13.08
N ASP A 98 -3.34 20.72 13.31
CA ASP A 98 -3.17 22.15 13.07
C ASP A 98 -2.15 22.79 14.03
N SER A 99 -1.42 23.81 13.56
CA SER A 99 -0.47 24.57 14.40
C SER A 99 -1.18 25.28 15.57
N PRO A 100 -0.57 25.36 16.77
CA PRO A 100 -1.18 26.02 17.92
C PRO A 100 -1.44 27.53 17.69
N GLU A 101 -0.64 28.20 16.86
CA GLU A 101 -0.84 29.60 16.45
C GLU A 101 -2.15 29.74 15.67
N LEU A 102 -2.37 28.84 14.71
CA LEU A 102 -3.58 28.84 13.89
C LEU A 102 -4.82 28.53 14.73
N LYS A 103 -4.72 27.56 15.65
CA LYS A 103 -5.79 27.24 16.60
C LYS A 103 -6.18 28.45 17.45
N ARG A 104 -5.18 29.15 18.02
CA ARG A 104 -5.39 30.39 18.79
C ARG A 104 -6.05 31.49 17.97
N ARG A 105 -5.54 31.73 16.75
CA ARG A 105 -6.07 32.77 15.85
C ARG A 105 -7.51 32.50 15.40
N MET A 106 -7.81 31.25 15.07
CA MET A 106 -9.14 30.83 14.59
C MET A 106 -10.13 30.58 15.73
N LYS A 107 -9.66 30.52 16.98
CA LYS A 107 -10.46 30.07 18.14
C LYS A 107 -11.11 28.71 17.90
N MET A 108 -10.39 27.81 17.21
CA MET A 108 -10.84 26.47 16.85
C MET A 108 -9.83 25.45 17.37
N ARG A 109 -10.32 24.36 17.96
CA ARG A 109 -9.44 23.32 18.51
C ARG A 109 -8.80 22.48 17.41
N ASN A 110 -9.55 22.10 16.38
CA ASN A 110 -9.10 21.28 15.24
C ASN A 110 -9.84 21.73 13.95
N GLY A 111 -9.37 21.29 12.77
CA GLY A 111 -10.04 21.53 11.48
C GLY A 111 -9.80 22.92 10.86
N CYS A 112 -8.83 23.69 11.38
CA CYS A 112 -8.59 25.07 10.93
C CYS A 112 -8.19 25.13 9.45
N ARG A 113 -7.32 24.21 9.01
CA ARG A 113 -6.87 24.15 7.60
C ARG A 113 -7.99 23.71 6.66
N ALA A 114 -8.84 22.77 7.07
CA ALA A 114 -10.00 22.37 6.29
C ALA A 114 -10.99 23.53 6.14
N TRP A 115 -11.23 24.29 7.21
CA TRP A 115 -12.07 25.49 7.14
C TRP A 115 -11.50 26.58 6.21
N LEU A 116 -10.18 26.82 6.26
CA LEU A 116 -9.51 27.75 5.35
C LEU A 116 -9.63 27.31 3.90
N LEU A 117 -9.45 26.01 3.64
CA LEU A 117 -9.63 25.44 2.32
C LEU A 117 -11.07 25.66 1.84
N ARG A 118 -12.06 25.32 2.67
CA ARG A 118 -13.47 25.56 2.36
C ARG A 118 -13.74 27.02 1.98
N LYS A 119 -13.24 27.98 2.74
CA LYS A 119 -13.38 29.41 2.43
C LYS A 119 -12.77 29.77 1.08
N THR A 120 -11.58 29.24 0.80
CA THR A 120 -10.87 29.51 -0.45
C THR A 120 -11.64 28.98 -1.65
N LEU A 121 -12.09 27.71 -1.59
CA LEU A 121 -12.84 27.07 -2.67
C LEU A 121 -14.22 27.70 -2.88
N LEU A 122 -14.84 28.23 -1.82
CA LEU A 122 -16.10 28.94 -1.92
C LEU A 122 -15.96 30.28 -2.68
N VAL A 123 -14.85 31.00 -2.47
CA VAL A 123 -14.57 32.28 -3.15
C VAL A 123 -14.02 32.05 -4.56
N ARG A 124 -13.33 30.93 -4.79
CA ARG A 124 -12.63 30.58 -6.04
C ARG A 124 -13.18 29.25 -6.59
N PRO A 125 -14.33 29.27 -7.29
CA PRO A 125 -14.90 28.06 -7.89
C PRO A 125 -14.01 27.50 -9.01
N ASP A 126 -13.18 28.34 -9.62
CA ASP A 126 -12.15 27.93 -10.58
C ASP A 126 -11.12 26.98 -9.94
N PHE A 127 -10.70 27.23 -8.70
CA PHE A 127 -9.84 26.32 -7.96
C PHE A 127 -10.58 25.04 -7.58
N ALA A 128 -11.84 25.15 -7.18
CA ALA A 128 -12.66 24.00 -6.82
C ALA A 128 -12.87 23.02 -7.98
N ALA A 129 -12.99 23.53 -9.21
CA ALA A 129 -13.08 22.72 -10.42
C ALA A 129 -11.79 21.98 -10.79
N MET A 130 -10.63 22.40 -10.26
CA MET A 130 -9.35 21.72 -10.46
C MET A 130 -9.13 20.56 -9.49
N VAL A 131 -9.82 20.55 -8.35
CA VAL A 131 -9.61 19.55 -7.30
C VAL A 131 -10.04 18.16 -7.77
N LYS A 132 -9.07 17.26 -7.90
CA LYS A 132 -9.30 15.85 -8.26
C LYS A 132 -9.14 14.91 -7.07
N GLN A 133 -8.24 15.22 -6.14
CA GLN A 133 -7.94 14.35 -5.00
C GLN A 133 -7.91 15.16 -3.70
N LEU A 134 -8.58 14.62 -2.68
CA LEU A 134 -8.63 15.20 -1.34
C LEU A 134 -8.20 14.17 -0.30
N LYS A 135 -7.29 14.57 0.59
CA LYS A 135 -6.94 13.81 1.82
C LYS A 135 -7.01 14.74 3.01
N PHE A 136 -7.73 14.32 4.03
CA PHE A 136 -7.88 15.05 5.28
C PHE A 136 -7.25 14.27 6.44
N PRO A 137 -6.79 14.95 7.49
CA PRO A 137 -6.19 14.27 8.63
C PRO A 137 -7.27 13.58 9.46
N GLU A 138 -7.01 12.33 9.86
CA GLU A 138 -7.78 11.63 10.87
C GLU A 138 -7.27 12.06 12.24
N TYR A 139 -8.12 12.66 13.06
CA TYR A 139 -7.72 13.13 14.38
C TYR A 139 -8.12 12.08 15.43
N GLN A 140 -7.14 11.55 16.16
CA GLN A 140 -7.36 10.48 17.15
C GLN A 140 -8.10 10.95 18.42
N ASP A 141 -7.94 12.23 18.81
CA ASP A 141 -8.46 12.77 20.09
C ASP A 141 -9.65 13.72 19.92
N LEU A 142 -10.55 13.48 18.96
CA LEU A 142 -11.75 14.32 18.80
C LEU A 142 -12.89 13.87 19.71
N THR A 143 -13.52 14.84 20.36
CA THR A 143 -14.87 14.62 20.91
C THR A 143 -15.87 14.40 19.77
N ALA A 144 -16.99 13.73 20.05
CA ALA A 144 -18.05 13.48 19.06
C ALA A 144 -18.56 14.78 18.39
N LYS A 145 -18.62 15.88 19.14
CA LYS A 145 -19.01 17.20 18.61
C LYS A 145 -18.00 17.74 17.61
N GLU A 146 -16.72 17.69 17.94
CA GLU A 146 -15.65 18.20 17.07
C GLU A 146 -15.50 17.35 15.80
N SER A 147 -15.69 16.03 15.92
CA SER A 147 -15.75 15.12 14.76
C SER A 147 -16.89 15.51 13.81
N LYS A 148 -18.09 15.78 14.35
CA LYS A 148 -19.24 16.23 13.57
C LYS A 148 -18.99 17.59 12.89
N GLU A 149 -18.33 18.53 13.56
CA GLU A 149 -17.97 19.84 12.97
C GLU A 149 -16.94 19.71 11.86
N ASN A 150 -15.89 18.90 12.06
CA ASN A 150 -14.92 18.59 11.01
C ASN A 150 -15.57 17.90 9.80
N GLY A 151 -16.46 16.95 10.05
CA GLY A 151 -17.26 16.29 9.02
C GLY A 151 -18.06 17.28 8.17
N LYS A 152 -18.67 18.30 8.78
CA LYS A 152 -19.39 19.36 8.03
C LYS A 152 -18.49 20.13 7.08
N PHE A 153 -17.23 20.40 7.46
CA PHE A 153 -16.29 21.06 6.55
C PHE A 153 -15.92 20.15 5.39
N ILE A 154 -15.67 18.87 5.63
CA ILE A 154 -15.35 17.89 4.60
C ILE A 154 -16.51 17.77 3.61
N VAL A 155 -17.74 17.58 4.10
CA VAL A 155 -18.96 17.53 3.28
C VAL A 155 -19.05 18.77 2.39
N SER A 156 -18.89 19.95 2.98
CA SER A 156 -18.99 21.20 2.22
C SER A 156 -17.87 21.34 1.18
N ILE A 157 -16.65 20.87 1.46
CA ILE A 157 -15.55 20.90 0.50
C ILE A 157 -15.82 19.92 -0.65
N VAL A 158 -16.24 18.69 -0.34
CA VAL A 158 -16.61 17.68 -1.35
C VAL A 158 -17.72 18.23 -2.26
N GLN A 159 -18.73 18.88 -1.68
CA GLN A 159 -19.82 19.49 -2.44
C GLN A 159 -19.37 20.63 -3.36
N LEU A 160 -18.33 21.39 -2.97
CA LEU A 160 -17.76 22.46 -3.80
C LEU A 160 -16.90 21.94 -4.97
N CYS A 161 -16.41 20.69 -4.91
CA CYS A 161 -15.53 20.11 -5.91
C CYS A 161 -16.33 19.24 -6.90
N PRO A 162 -16.62 19.72 -8.14
CA PRO A 162 -17.42 18.97 -9.11
C PRO A 162 -16.64 17.83 -9.79
N HIS A 163 -15.33 17.98 -9.97
CA HIS A 163 -14.47 17.00 -10.66
C HIS A 163 -13.68 16.11 -9.70
N LEU A 164 -14.21 15.92 -8.48
CA LEU A 164 -13.56 15.11 -7.48
C LEU A 164 -13.51 13.64 -7.94
N GLU A 165 -12.31 13.11 -8.06
CA GLU A 165 -12.06 11.73 -8.47
C GLU A 165 -11.87 10.79 -7.27
N ARG A 166 -11.31 11.29 -6.15
CA ARG A 166 -10.97 10.49 -4.96
C ARG A 166 -11.05 11.27 -3.65
N LEU A 167 -11.54 10.62 -2.60
CA LEU A 167 -11.48 11.10 -1.20
C LEU A 167 -10.75 10.07 -0.32
N GLU A 168 -9.69 10.51 0.36
CA GLU A 168 -8.86 9.68 1.23
C GLU A 168 -8.98 10.05 2.72
N GLY A 169 -9.02 9.02 3.56
CA GLY A 169 -8.93 9.13 5.02
C GLY A 169 -10.27 9.35 5.74
N HIS A 170 -11.39 9.26 5.04
CA HIS A 170 -12.72 9.39 5.64
C HIS A 170 -13.67 8.38 4.99
N TYR A 171 -13.89 7.25 5.66
CA TYR A 171 -14.75 6.17 5.19
C TYR A 171 -15.79 5.84 6.26
N PRO A 172 -16.86 6.63 6.36
CA PRO A 172 -17.92 6.36 7.33
C PRO A 172 -18.57 5.01 7.06
N GLU A 173 -18.89 4.30 8.14
CA GLU A 173 -19.66 3.06 8.07
C GLU A 173 -21.08 3.37 7.57
N TYR A 174 -21.48 2.72 6.49
CA TYR A 174 -22.84 2.75 5.97
C TYR A 174 -23.75 1.95 6.90
N LYS A 175 -24.74 2.63 7.45
CA LYS A 175 -25.77 2.05 8.31
C LYS A 175 -27.12 2.22 7.67
N VAL A 176 -27.88 1.13 7.60
CA VAL A 176 -29.19 1.13 6.96
C VAL A 176 -30.14 2.06 7.70
N GLY A 177 -30.75 2.99 6.96
CA GLY A 177 -31.64 4.01 7.52
C GLY A 177 -30.94 5.23 8.11
N ALA A 178 -29.62 5.22 8.29
CA ALA A 178 -28.85 6.40 8.68
C ALA A 178 -28.35 7.14 7.43
N LYS A 179 -28.65 8.44 7.33
CA LYS A 179 -28.10 9.28 6.26
C LYS A 179 -26.77 9.89 6.71
N ASP A 180 -25.66 9.36 6.19
CA ASP A 180 -24.36 10.01 6.31
C ASP A 180 -24.22 11.13 5.26
N SER A 181 -23.93 12.33 5.73
CA SER A 181 -23.76 13.51 4.88
C SER A 181 -22.56 13.44 3.94
N ILE A 182 -21.47 12.76 4.33
CA ILE A 182 -20.27 12.57 3.50
C ILE A 182 -20.60 11.61 2.37
N GLN A 183 -21.24 10.48 2.67
CA GLN A 183 -21.67 9.51 1.64
C GLN A 183 -22.64 10.16 0.66
N THR A 184 -23.62 10.92 1.17
CA THR A 184 -24.57 11.66 0.32
C THR A 184 -23.84 12.66 -0.60
N ALA A 185 -22.81 13.35 -0.09
CA ALA A 185 -22.01 14.25 -0.91
C ALA A 185 -21.22 13.50 -2.01
N LEU A 186 -20.64 12.34 -1.69
CA LEU A 186 -19.91 11.51 -2.66
C LEU A 186 -20.82 10.89 -3.73
N LEU A 187 -22.00 10.40 -3.34
CA LEU A 187 -23.02 9.88 -4.26
C LEU A 187 -23.45 10.93 -5.31
N SER A 188 -23.36 12.22 -4.97
CA SER A 188 -23.67 13.32 -5.90
C SER A 188 -22.55 13.68 -6.88
N ARG A 189 -21.39 13.01 -6.84
CA ARG A 189 -20.24 13.30 -7.72
C ARG A 189 -20.24 12.41 -8.96
N ASP A 190 -20.07 13.01 -10.13
CA ASP A 190 -20.14 12.31 -11.42
C ASP A 190 -18.77 11.80 -11.93
N PHE A 191 -17.67 12.28 -11.33
CA PHE A 191 -16.30 11.97 -11.77
C PHE A 191 -15.53 11.08 -10.79
N LEU A 192 -16.23 10.50 -9.81
CA LEU A 192 -15.62 9.63 -8.81
C LEU A 192 -15.02 8.39 -9.51
N LYS A 193 -13.72 8.16 -9.32
CA LYS A 193 -13.00 7.02 -9.88
C LYS A 193 -12.77 5.91 -8.88
N GLU A 194 -12.69 6.25 -7.59
CA GLU A 194 -12.39 5.30 -6.54
C GLU A 194 -13.26 5.53 -5.31
N HIS A 195 -13.78 4.44 -4.74
CA HIS A 195 -14.61 4.50 -3.54
C HIS A 195 -14.46 3.26 -2.66
N ILE A 196 -14.66 3.46 -1.35
CA ILE A 196 -14.69 2.40 -0.34
C ILE A 196 -16.03 2.47 0.40
N TRP A 197 -16.79 1.38 0.32
CA TRP A 197 -17.96 1.13 1.16
C TRP A 197 -17.58 0.26 2.34
N THR A 198 -17.75 0.78 3.56
CA THR A 198 -17.73 -0.03 4.79
C THR A 198 -19.18 -0.23 5.22
N ILE A 199 -19.72 -1.44 5.11
CA ILE A 199 -21.12 -1.75 5.36
C ILE A 199 -21.27 -2.28 6.78
N GLY A 200 -22.07 -1.58 7.58
CA GLY A 200 -22.30 -1.92 8.97
C GLY A 200 -23.29 -3.07 9.16
N SER A 201 -23.26 -3.63 10.37
CA SER A 201 -23.89 -4.91 10.68
C SER A 201 -25.26 -4.79 11.36
N GLU A 202 -26.18 -4.03 10.76
CA GLU A 202 -27.49 -3.71 11.37
C GLU A 202 -28.64 -4.62 10.91
N GLY A 203 -28.32 -5.78 10.32
CA GLY A 203 -29.28 -6.76 9.78
C GLY A 203 -29.53 -6.57 8.28
N PRO A 204 -30.27 -7.48 7.60
CA PRO A 204 -30.45 -7.44 6.16
C PRO A 204 -31.27 -6.23 5.71
N MET A 205 -30.84 -5.61 4.61
CA MET A 205 -31.49 -4.46 4.00
C MET A 205 -32.85 -4.87 3.44
N GLN A 206 -33.89 -4.07 3.71
CA GLN A 206 -35.20 -4.27 3.09
C GLN A 206 -35.14 -3.97 1.58
N LEU A 207 -36.06 -4.54 0.80
CA LEU A 207 -36.08 -4.37 -0.66
C LEU A 207 -36.05 -2.89 -1.09
N ALA A 208 -36.90 -2.05 -0.48
CA ALA A 208 -36.95 -0.62 -0.81
C ALA A 208 -35.63 0.13 -0.49
N GLN A 209 -34.91 -0.32 0.55
CA GLN A 209 -33.61 0.23 0.91
C GLN A 209 -32.53 -0.22 -0.09
N SER A 210 -32.61 -1.47 -0.56
CA SER A 210 -31.72 -2.04 -1.59
C SER A 210 -31.88 -1.31 -2.92
N GLU A 211 -33.12 -1.12 -3.37
CA GLU A 211 -33.40 -0.35 -4.60
C GLU A 211 -32.93 1.10 -4.48
N SER A 212 -33.16 1.74 -3.33
CA SER A 212 -32.68 3.11 -3.08
C SER A 212 -31.15 3.18 -3.10
N PHE A 213 -30.48 2.21 -2.48
CA PHE A 213 -29.02 2.11 -2.51
C PHE A 213 -28.50 1.95 -3.94
N VAL A 214 -29.03 1.01 -4.72
CA VAL A 214 -28.63 0.80 -6.12
C VAL A 214 -28.88 2.06 -6.96
N ASN A 215 -30.05 2.68 -6.84
CA ASN A 215 -30.41 3.88 -7.60
C ASN A 215 -29.53 5.09 -7.27
N ALA A 216 -29.03 5.18 -6.03
CA ALA A 216 -28.13 6.28 -5.63
C ALA A 216 -26.80 6.26 -6.42
N HIS A 217 -26.40 5.12 -6.98
CA HIS A 217 -25.13 4.94 -7.71
C HIS A 217 -25.22 5.23 -9.21
N ILE A 218 -26.36 5.71 -9.72
CA ILE A 218 -26.56 5.96 -11.17
C ILE A 218 -25.55 6.94 -11.78
N ARG A 219 -24.95 7.81 -10.96
CA ARG A 219 -23.97 8.82 -11.39
C ARG A 219 -22.55 8.27 -11.50
N TRP A 220 -22.25 7.11 -10.93
CA TRP A 220 -20.90 6.54 -10.83
C TRP A 220 -20.45 5.83 -12.11
N THR A 221 -20.69 6.48 -13.24
CA THR A 221 -20.36 5.96 -14.58
C THR A 221 -18.86 5.86 -14.84
N LYS A 222 -18.04 6.62 -14.09
CA LYS A 222 -16.58 6.68 -14.21
C LYS A 222 -15.83 5.96 -13.09
N LEU A 223 -16.53 5.24 -12.23
CA LEU A 223 -15.91 4.52 -11.13
C LEU A 223 -15.09 3.34 -11.67
N GLU A 224 -13.79 3.35 -11.42
CA GLU A 224 -12.85 2.31 -11.88
C GLU A 224 -12.46 1.34 -10.76
N THR A 225 -12.46 1.81 -9.51
CA THR A 225 -12.07 1.01 -8.33
C THR A 225 -13.15 1.07 -7.27
N LEU A 226 -13.66 -0.10 -6.87
CA LEU A 226 -14.62 -0.26 -5.80
C LEU A 226 -14.09 -1.24 -4.75
N ILE A 227 -14.13 -0.82 -3.50
CA ILE A 227 -13.84 -1.67 -2.34
C ILE A 227 -15.11 -1.78 -1.51
N MET A 228 -15.55 -2.99 -1.25
CA MET A 228 -16.71 -3.29 -0.40
C MET A 228 -16.23 -4.12 0.79
N GLN A 229 -16.35 -3.55 1.97
CA GLN A 229 -15.98 -4.16 3.22
C GLN A 229 -17.25 -4.38 4.04
N GLY A 230 -17.57 -5.62 4.36
CA GLY A 230 -18.63 -5.94 5.32
C GLY A 230 -18.21 -5.74 6.77
N GLY A 231 -19.14 -6.10 7.66
CA GLY A 231 -18.98 -6.01 9.11
C GLY A 231 -17.76 -6.76 9.64
N SER A 232 -17.31 -6.40 10.85
CA SER A 232 -16.24 -7.12 11.53
C SER A 232 -16.82 -8.17 12.47
N GLY A 233 -16.31 -9.41 12.39
CA GLY A 233 -16.71 -10.54 13.25
C GLY A 233 -17.99 -11.24 12.78
N ASN A 234 -18.67 -11.94 13.68
CA ASN A 234 -19.88 -12.73 13.38
C ASN A 234 -21.11 -11.89 12.99
N LYS A 235 -20.95 -10.58 12.80
CA LYS A 235 -22.06 -9.72 12.44
C LYS A 235 -22.04 -9.51 10.93
N ALA A 236 -23.08 -10.00 10.27
CA ALA A 236 -23.21 -9.89 8.84
C ALA A 236 -23.38 -8.46 8.38
N GLY A 237 -22.97 -8.21 7.14
CA GLY A 237 -23.37 -6.99 6.45
C GLY A 237 -24.88 -6.97 6.26
N SER A 238 -25.34 -5.90 5.61
CA SER A 238 -26.75 -5.71 5.32
C SER A 238 -27.13 -6.10 3.89
N MET A 239 -26.20 -6.64 3.09
CA MET A 239 -26.38 -6.72 1.64
C MET A 239 -26.90 -8.09 1.20
N SER A 240 -27.75 -8.08 0.17
CA SER A 240 -28.20 -9.30 -0.51
C SER A 240 -27.55 -9.45 -1.88
N HIS A 241 -27.55 -10.66 -2.43
CA HIS A 241 -27.17 -10.98 -3.82
C HIS A 241 -27.73 -9.95 -4.83
N LEU A 242 -29.03 -9.68 -4.77
CA LEU A 242 -29.71 -8.75 -5.68
C LEU A 242 -29.16 -7.32 -5.58
N THR A 243 -28.73 -6.92 -4.39
CA THR A 243 -28.16 -5.58 -4.18
C THR A 243 -26.78 -5.48 -4.84
N PHE A 244 -25.96 -6.53 -4.75
CA PHE A 244 -24.67 -6.59 -5.44
C PHE A 244 -24.86 -6.61 -6.96
N ALA A 245 -25.71 -7.50 -7.49
CA ALA A 245 -25.99 -7.58 -8.91
C ALA A 245 -26.49 -6.24 -9.47
N GLY A 246 -27.49 -5.64 -8.82
CA GLY A 246 -28.03 -4.34 -9.21
C GLY A 246 -27.00 -3.21 -9.11
N LEU A 247 -26.11 -3.23 -8.10
CA LEU A 247 -25.02 -2.26 -8.00
C LEU A 247 -24.03 -2.41 -9.16
N PHE A 248 -23.59 -3.63 -9.45
CA PHE A 248 -22.62 -3.93 -10.49
C PHE A 248 -23.10 -3.51 -11.88
N GLU A 249 -24.39 -3.69 -12.18
CA GLU A 249 -25.01 -3.19 -13.41
C GLU A 249 -24.90 -1.66 -13.59
N ARG A 250 -24.84 -0.89 -12.49
CA ARG A 250 -24.73 0.58 -12.52
C ARG A 250 -23.30 1.09 -12.66
N LEU A 251 -22.29 0.20 -12.70
CA LEU A 251 -20.87 0.56 -12.68
C LEU A 251 -20.15 0.08 -13.96
N PRO A 252 -20.41 0.71 -15.12
CA PRO A 252 -19.91 0.23 -16.42
C PRO A 252 -18.39 0.37 -16.59
N SER A 253 -17.73 1.28 -15.86
CA SER A 253 -16.28 1.51 -15.97
C SER A 253 -15.45 0.74 -14.94
N LEU A 254 -16.08 -0.14 -14.14
CA LEU A 254 -15.42 -0.81 -13.03
C LEU A 254 -14.35 -1.79 -13.53
N LYS A 255 -13.11 -1.63 -13.07
CA LYS A 255 -11.96 -2.48 -13.44
C LYS A 255 -11.35 -3.21 -12.25
N LYS A 256 -11.47 -2.64 -11.05
CA LYS A 256 -10.87 -3.17 -9.82
C LYS A 256 -11.96 -3.35 -8.77
N LEU A 257 -12.15 -4.57 -8.32
CA LEU A 257 -13.17 -4.92 -7.33
C LEU A 257 -12.54 -5.69 -6.18
N LEU A 258 -12.70 -5.17 -4.97
CA LEU A 258 -12.38 -5.88 -3.73
C LEU A 258 -13.67 -6.08 -2.94
N VAL A 259 -13.98 -7.34 -2.61
CA VAL A 259 -15.10 -7.69 -1.72
C VAL A 259 -14.54 -8.48 -0.54
N ALA A 260 -14.84 -8.02 0.67
CA ALA A 260 -14.30 -8.61 1.88
C ALA A 260 -15.29 -8.67 3.05
N ARG A 261 -15.25 -9.78 3.81
CA ARG A 261 -16.01 -9.98 5.07
C ARG A 261 -17.53 -9.87 4.95
N PHE A 262 -18.10 -10.54 3.96
CA PHE A 262 -19.56 -10.74 3.84
C PHE A 262 -19.90 -12.20 4.17
N HIS A 263 -21.07 -12.44 4.76
CA HIS A 263 -21.48 -13.81 5.13
C HIS A 263 -21.91 -14.61 3.90
N ASP A 264 -22.07 -15.92 4.09
CA ASP A 264 -22.39 -16.88 3.04
C ASP A 264 -23.71 -16.62 2.32
N TYR A 265 -24.71 -16.06 3.01
CA TYR A 265 -25.99 -15.66 2.42
C TYR A 265 -25.97 -14.27 1.76
N GLU A 266 -24.92 -13.47 1.98
CA GLU A 266 -24.80 -12.12 1.41
C GLU A 266 -24.01 -12.13 0.10
N PHE A 267 -22.88 -12.84 0.10
CA PHE A 267 -22.01 -12.99 -1.05
C PHE A 267 -21.64 -14.46 -1.26
N ASP A 268 -22.37 -15.08 -2.17
CA ASP A 268 -22.27 -16.50 -2.53
C ASP A 268 -21.72 -16.71 -3.95
N ASN A 269 -21.68 -17.96 -4.40
CA ASN A 269 -21.32 -18.31 -5.78
C ASN A 269 -22.17 -17.53 -6.81
N ASN A 270 -23.47 -17.36 -6.57
CA ASN A 270 -24.36 -16.63 -7.50
C ASN A 270 -23.98 -15.14 -7.58
N THR A 271 -23.52 -14.57 -6.47
CA THR A 271 -23.08 -13.17 -6.41
C THR A 271 -21.77 -12.99 -7.15
N LEU A 272 -20.87 -13.97 -7.05
CA LEU A 272 -19.64 -14.01 -7.82
C LEU A 272 -19.92 -14.08 -9.34
N GLN A 273 -20.94 -14.83 -9.78
CA GLN A 273 -21.34 -14.84 -11.19
C GLN A 273 -21.90 -13.50 -11.69
N ALA A 274 -22.39 -12.63 -10.80
CA ALA A 274 -22.90 -11.30 -11.13
C ALA A 274 -21.80 -10.22 -11.22
N VAL A 275 -20.54 -10.56 -10.92
CA VAL A 275 -19.40 -9.63 -11.04
C VAL A 275 -19.24 -9.22 -12.51
N PRO A 276 -19.00 -7.93 -12.81
CA PRO A 276 -18.90 -7.49 -14.20
C PRO A 276 -17.75 -8.11 -14.99
N ASP A 277 -17.99 -8.37 -16.27
CA ASP A 277 -17.03 -8.95 -17.21
C ASP A 277 -15.81 -8.06 -17.48
N GLN A 278 -15.92 -6.75 -17.27
CA GLN A 278 -14.83 -5.80 -17.51
C GLN A 278 -13.73 -5.78 -16.42
N ILE A 279 -13.89 -6.56 -15.34
CA ILE A 279 -12.94 -6.59 -14.22
C ILE A 279 -11.57 -7.13 -14.67
N GLU A 280 -10.52 -6.39 -14.31
CA GLU A 280 -9.11 -6.75 -14.55
C GLU A 280 -8.42 -7.18 -13.26
N TYR A 281 -8.86 -6.65 -12.11
CA TYR A 281 -8.28 -6.91 -10.80
C TYR A 281 -9.39 -7.31 -9.82
N LEU A 282 -9.41 -8.59 -9.43
CA LEU A 282 -10.40 -9.11 -8.50
C LEU A 282 -9.71 -9.58 -7.21
N ARG A 283 -10.21 -9.11 -6.07
CA ARG A 283 -9.76 -9.54 -4.75
C ARG A 283 -10.95 -9.93 -3.88
N LEU A 284 -10.93 -11.16 -3.40
CA LEU A 284 -11.96 -11.75 -2.57
C LEU A 284 -11.33 -12.14 -1.23
N GLU A 285 -11.87 -11.61 -0.12
CA GLU A 285 -11.33 -11.85 1.22
C GLU A 285 -12.40 -12.31 2.21
N GLU A 286 -12.17 -13.41 2.93
CA GLU A 286 -13.06 -13.86 4.01
C GLU A 286 -14.53 -13.95 3.55
N LEU A 287 -14.79 -14.68 2.46
CA LEU A 287 -16.13 -14.87 1.87
C LEU A 287 -16.55 -16.35 1.96
N PRO A 288 -17.11 -16.82 3.09
CA PRO A 288 -17.46 -18.22 3.30
C PRO A 288 -18.51 -18.77 2.33
N GLY A 289 -19.31 -17.91 1.68
CA GLY A 289 -20.27 -18.32 0.65
C GLY A 289 -19.66 -18.65 -0.71
N VAL A 290 -18.39 -18.31 -0.92
CA VAL A 290 -17.65 -18.57 -2.17
C VAL A 290 -16.92 -19.89 -2.05
N THR A 291 -17.31 -20.85 -2.88
CA THR A 291 -16.79 -22.23 -2.84
C THR A 291 -15.88 -22.54 -4.03
N ASP A 292 -15.16 -23.66 -3.97
CA ASP A 292 -14.36 -24.17 -5.10
C ASP A 292 -15.14 -24.25 -6.41
N ALA A 293 -16.41 -24.68 -6.34
CA ALA A 293 -17.30 -24.78 -7.50
C ALA A 293 -17.62 -23.42 -8.09
N GLY A 294 -17.93 -22.43 -7.25
CA GLY A 294 -18.24 -21.07 -7.71
C GLY A 294 -17.05 -20.38 -8.35
N VAL A 295 -15.85 -20.51 -7.77
CA VAL A 295 -14.61 -19.98 -8.39
C VAL A 295 -14.31 -20.72 -9.69
N SER A 296 -14.50 -22.04 -9.72
CA SER A 296 -14.33 -22.85 -10.94
C SER A 296 -15.23 -22.38 -12.07
N GLU A 297 -16.52 -22.15 -11.79
CA GLU A 297 -17.51 -21.67 -12.76
C GLU A 297 -17.22 -20.24 -13.22
N TYR A 298 -16.86 -19.35 -12.29
CA TYR A 298 -16.47 -17.98 -12.60
C TYR A 298 -15.27 -17.93 -13.56
N VAL A 299 -14.25 -18.76 -13.30
CA VAL A 299 -13.07 -18.89 -14.14
C VAL A 299 -13.36 -19.65 -15.44
N GLU A 300 -14.55 -20.23 -15.62
CA GLU A 300 -14.99 -20.82 -16.90
C GLU A 300 -15.70 -19.84 -17.82
N GLN A 301 -16.12 -18.67 -17.32
CA GLN A 301 -16.75 -17.64 -18.14
C GLN A 301 -15.77 -17.05 -19.17
N ALA A 302 -16.13 -17.08 -20.46
CA ALA A 302 -15.25 -16.64 -21.55
C ALA A 302 -14.81 -15.16 -21.44
N SER A 303 -15.66 -14.31 -20.86
CA SER A 303 -15.37 -12.90 -20.56
C SER A 303 -14.21 -12.73 -19.58
N VAL A 304 -14.17 -13.58 -18.55
CA VAL A 304 -13.19 -13.52 -17.45
C VAL A 304 -11.80 -13.99 -17.91
N HIS A 305 -11.74 -15.02 -18.78
CA HIS A 305 -10.48 -15.68 -19.18
C HIS A 305 -9.46 -14.73 -19.78
N CYS A 306 -9.93 -13.77 -20.59
CA CYS A 306 -9.08 -12.87 -21.34
C CYS A 306 -8.85 -11.52 -20.64
N ARG A 307 -9.49 -11.27 -19.50
CA ARG A 307 -9.50 -9.95 -18.85
C ARG A 307 -8.75 -9.89 -17.54
N ILE A 308 -8.88 -10.92 -16.69
CA ILE A 308 -8.29 -10.92 -15.36
C ILE A 308 -6.76 -10.92 -15.45
N ARG A 309 -6.15 -9.88 -14.87
CA ARG A 309 -4.69 -9.70 -14.74
C ARG A 309 -4.22 -9.94 -13.32
N SER A 310 -5.04 -9.64 -12.33
CA SER A 310 -4.74 -9.93 -10.93
C SER A 310 -5.93 -10.63 -10.27
N LEU A 311 -5.67 -11.78 -9.66
CA LEU A 311 -6.64 -12.51 -8.86
C LEU A 311 -6.06 -12.78 -7.47
N SER A 312 -6.75 -12.30 -6.45
CA SER A 312 -6.37 -12.49 -5.05
C SER A 312 -7.49 -13.19 -4.29
N LEU A 313 -7.17 -14.37 -3.74
CA LEU A 313 -8.07 -15.25 -3.00
C LEU A 313 -7.51 -15.40 -1.58
N ILE A 314 -8.16 -14.75 -0.61
CA ILE A 314 -7.63 -14.57 0.74
C ILE A 314 -8.66 -15.12 1.74
N GLU A 315 -8.23 -16.09 2.55
CA GLU A 315 -9.03 -16.75 3.59
C GLU A 315 -10.39 -17.25 3.05
N LEU A 316 -10.41 -17.78 1.81
CA LEU A 316 -11.56 -18.49 1.24
C LEU A 316 -11.54 -19.99 1.58
N GLU A 317 -10.41 -20.51 2.09
CA GLU A 317 -10.18 -21.93 2.41
C GLU A 317 -10.53 -22.88 1.26
N LEU A 318 -9.95 -22.63 0.07
CA LEU A 318 -10.15 -23.47 -1.10
C LEU A 318 -9.49 -24.83 -0.90
N LEU A 319 -10.24 -25.91 -1.13
CA LEU A 319 -9.82 -27.27 -0.82
C LEU A 319 -9.18 -27.95 -2.02
N SER A 320 -9.63 -27.64 -3.24
CA SER A 320 -9.23 -28.32 -4.47
C SER A 320 -7.96 -27.74 -5.07
N MET A 321 -6.92 -28.58 -5.17
CA MET A 321 -5.72 -28.24 -5.92
C MET A 321 -5.97 -28.11 -7.43
N LEU A 322 -6.93 -28.89 -7.97
CA LEU A 322 -7.26 -28.86 -9.39
C LEU A 322 -7.86 -27.51 -9.81
N LEU A 323 -8.59 -26.85 -8.90
CA LEU A 323 -9.08 -25.49 -9.12
C LEU A 323 -7.93 -24.51 -9.37
N ILE A 324 -6.88 -24.56 -8.56
CA ILE A 324 -5.72 -23.66 -8.72
C ILE A 324 -5.00 -23.94 -10.05
N SER A 325 -4.85 -25.23 -10.41
CA SER A 325 -4.31 -25.62 -11.72
C SER A 325 -5.18 -25.10 -12.88
N LYS A 326 -6.50 -25.16 -12.73
CA LYS A 326 -7.46 -24.61 -13.68
C LYS A 326 -7.36 -23.09 -13.80
N ILE A 327 -7.23 -22.37 -12.69
CA ILE A 327 -7.00 -20.90 -12.68
C ILE A 327 -5.78 -20.55 -13.52
N PHE A 328 -4.65 -21.20 -13.26
CA PHE A 328 -3.39 -20.92 -13.96
C PHE A 328 -3.41 -21.26 -15.46
N SER A 329 -4.14 -22.32 -15.83
CA SER A 329 -4.25 -22.74 -17.24
C SER A 329 -5.32 -21.98 -18.03
N ARG A 330 -6.38 -21.49 -17.39
CA ARG A 330 -7.49 -20.78 -18.05
C ARG A 330 -7.29 -19.28 -18.15
N LEU A 331 -6.71 -18.64 -17.13
CA LEU A 331 -6.52 -17.19 -17.12
C LEU A 331 -5.28 -16.81 -17.93
N ALA A 332 -5.46 -16.59 -19.23
CA ALA A 332 -4.37 -16.39 -20.17
C ALA A 332 -3.55 -15.11 -19.92
N HIS A 333 -4.14 -14.09 -19.28
CA HIS A 333 -3.50 -12.80 -18.99
C HIS A 333 -3.19 -12.58 -17.50
N LEU A 334 -3.25 -13.63 -16.67
CA LEU A 334 -2.99 -13.52 -15.24
C LEU A 334 -1.52 -13.15 -14.98
N GLU A 335 -1.26 -11.92 -14.55
CA GLU A 335 0.07 -11.40 -14.22
C GLU A 335 0.40 -11.60 -12.74
N LYS A 336 -0.59 -11.48 -11.86
CA LYS A 336 -0.44 -11.59 -10.40
C LYS A 336 -1.49 -12.54 -9.83
N PHE A 337 -1.04 -13.47 -8.99
CA PHE A 337 -1.93 -14.35 -8.24
C PHE A 337 -1.56 -14.35 -6.77
N THR A 338 -2.57 -14.19 -5.90
CA THR A 338 -2.40 -14.25 -4.45
C THR A 338 -3.31 -15.32 -3.87
N LEU A 339 -2.71 -16.28 -3.17
CA LEU A 339 -3.40 -17.24 -2.34
C LEU A 339 -2.94 -17.07 -0.90
N VAL A 340 -3.86 -16.75 0.00
CA VAL A 340 -3.62 -16.75 1.44
C VAL A 340 -4.71 -17.62 2.07
N GLN A 341 -4.34 -18.69 2.76
CA GLN A 341 -5.29 -19.51 3.50
C GLN A 341 -4.59 -20.35 4.57
N THR A 342 -5.36 -21.01 5.42
CA THR A 342 -4.86 -21.80 6.54
C THR A 342 -4.47 -23.20 6.08
N SER A 343 -5.38 -23.88 5.40
CA SER A 343 -5.19 -25.29 5.01
C SER A 343 -4.56 -25.40 3.63
N SER A 344 -3.68 -26.40 3.42
CA SER A 344 -3.14 -26.69 2.09
C SER A 344 -4.22 -27.29 1.18
N PRO A 345 -4.36 -26.81 -0.07
CA PRO A 345 -5.18 -27.48 -1.08
C PRO A 345 -4.74 -28.93 -1.28
N GLN A 346 -5.70 -29.81 -1.52
CA GLN A 346 -5.52 -31.25 -1.65
C GLN A 346 -5.79 -31.71 -3.09
N LEU A 347 -5.09 -32.77 -3.50
CA LEU A 347 -5.46 -33.53 -4.69
C LEU A 347 -6.63 -34.45 -4.32
N PRO A 348 -7.63 -34.61 -5.21
CA PRO A 348 -8.64 -35.65 -5.02
C PRO A 348 -7.96 -37.02 -4.86
N LEU A 349 -8.47 -37.85 -3.95
CA LEU A 349 -7.94 -39.18 -3.60
C LEU A 349 -7.78 -40.10 -4.83
N GLU A 350 -8.57 -39.88 -5.88
CA GLU A 350 -8.59 -40.68 -7.11
C GLU A 350 -7.64 -40.16 -8.21
N SER A 351 -6.97 -39.02 -7.98
CA SER A 351 -6.08 -38.43 -8.97
C SER A 351 -4.72 -39.11 -8.96
N SER A 352 -4.50 -40.02 -9.92
CA SER A 352 -3.16 -40.50 -10.28
C SER A 352 -2.42 -39.41 -11.07
N ALA A 353 -2.05 -38.33 -10.39
CA ALA A 353 -1.25 -37.28 -11.01
C ALA A 353 0.04 -37.91 -11.59
N ASP A 354 0.12 -37.89 -12.92
CA ASP A 354 1.29 -38.35 -13.66
C ASP A 354 2.50 -37.54 -13.18
N LYS A 355 3.41 -38.18 -12.46
CA LYS A 355 4.54 -37.51 -11.79
C LYS A 355 5.44 -36.76 -12.76
N SER A 356 5.31 -37.05 -14.07
CA SER A 356 6.07 -36.46 -15.16
C SER A 356 5.58 -35.05 -15.55
N LYS A 357 4.31 -34.69 -15.30
CA LYS A 357 3.76 -33.38 -15.68
C LYS A 357 3.77 -32.40 -14.50
N PRO A 358 4.06 -31.10 -14.75
CA PRO A 358 3.89 -30.09 -13.72
C PRO A 358 2.41 -29.97 -13.33
N ALA A 359 2.14 -29.96 -12.02
CA ALA A 359 0.77 -29.84 -11.50
C ALA A 359 0.18 -28.45 -11.78
N PHE A 360 1.03 -27.43 -11.84
CA PHE A 360 0.66 -26.05 -12.09
C PHE A 360 1.45 -25.52 -13.28
N ALA A 361 0.78 -24.81 -14.18
CA ALA A 361 1.43 -24.15 -15.31
C ALA A 361 0.66 -22.88 -15.68
N SER A 362 1.39 -21.79 -15.90
CA SER A 362 0.84 -20.53 -16.42
C SER A 362 1.88 -19.84 -17.29
N THR A 363 1.47 -19.36 -18.45
CA THR A 363 2.36 -18.69 -19.40
C THR A 363 2.56 -17.20 -19.12
N SER A 364 1.64 -16.58 -18.37
CA SER A 364 1.59 -15.13 -18.12
C SER A 364 1.93 -14.71 -16.69
N LEU A 365 1.85 -15.63 -15.72
CA LEU A 365 2.04 -15.32 -14.31
C LEU A 365 3.45 -14.76 -14.05
N GLN A 366 3.52 -13.53 -13.53
CA GLN A 366 4.77 -12.82 -13.23
C GLN A 366 5.07 -12.78 -11.73
N LEU A 367 4.03 -12.65 -10.90
CA LEU A 367 4.13 -12.53 -9.45
C LEU A 367 3.18 -13.52 -8.79
N LEU A 368 3.73 -14.43 -7.98
CA LEU A 368 2.96 -15.41 -7.23
C LEU A 368 3.13 -15.16 -5.74
N HIS A 369 2.04 -14.85 -5.04
CA HIS A 369 1.98 -14.85 -3.60
C HIS A 369 1.31 -16.15 -3.13
N TRP A 370 2.05 -16.95 -2.36
CA TRP A 370 1.63 -18.26 -1.88
C TRP A 370 1.82 -18.37 -0.37
N ASP A 371 0.76 -18.08 0.38
CA ASP A 371 0.77 -18.12 1.84
C ASP A 371 -0.24 -19.14 2.36
N VAL A 372 0.21 -20.39 2.39
CA VAL A 372 -0.52 -21.53 2.95
C VAL A 372 0.09 -21.85 4.31
N LEU A 373 -0.62 -21.54 5.39
CA LEU A 373 -0.07 -21.58 6.75
C LEU A 373 0.36 -22.99 7.16
N ILE A 374 -0.53 -23.97 6.98
CA ILE A 374 -0.27 -25.37 7.29
C ILE A 374 0.31 -26.02 6.02
N PRO A 375 1.58 -26.47 6.05
CA PRO A 375 2.22 -27.05 4.88
C PRO A 375 1.51 -28.33 4.46
N GLY A 376 1.43 -28.55 3.15
CA GLY A 376 0.88 -29.76 2.56
C GLY A 376 1.49 -30.08 1.20
N PRO A 377 0.94 -31.07 0.48
CA PRO A 377 1.51 -31.53 -0.79
C PRO A 377 1.56 -30.45 -1.87
N ALA A 378 0.72 -29.41 -1.76
CA ALA A 378 0.68 -28.31 -2.72
C ALA A 378 2.02 -27.55 -2.81
N ASN A 379 2.74 -27.35 -1.70
CA ASN A 379 4.03 -26.64 -1.71
C ASN A 379 5.10 -27.42 -2.51
N VAL A 380 5.13 -28.74 -2.38
CA VAL A 380 6.07 -29.60 -3.11
C VAL A 380 5.75 -29.61 -4.61
N LEU A 381 4.47 -29.65 -4.97
CA LEU A 381 4.03 -29.64 -6.36
C LEU A 381 4.23 -28.28 -7.02
N LEU A 382 4.05 -27.18 -6.28
CA LEU A 382 4.41 -25.84 -6.72
C LEU A 382 5.91 -25.74 -6.97
N ALA A 383 6.74 -26.19 -6.02
CA ALA A 383 8.19 -26.18 -6.18
C ALA A 383 8.64 -27.01 -7.39
N ARG A 384 8.05 -28.20 -7.60
CA ARG A 384 8.32 -29.02 -8.79
C ARG A 384 7.96 -28.29 -10.08
N SER A 385 6.82 -27.61 -10.12
CA SER A 385 6.34 -26.89 -11.29
C SER A 385 7.25 -25.68 -11.62
N ILE A 386 7.76 -24.99 -10.60
CA ILE A 386 8.77 -23.93 -10.76
C ILE A 386 10.07 -24.53 -11.32
N HIS A 387 10.57 -25.61 -10.72
CA HIS A 387 11.80 -26.27 -11.15
C HIS A 387 11.71 -26.79 -12.59
N SER A 388 10.56 -27.33 -13.00
CA SER A 388 10.31 -27.80 -14.36
C SER A 388 10.04 -26.68 -15.38
N SER A 389 10.24 -25.41 -15.01
CA SER A 389 9.99 -24.25 -15.88
C SER A 389 8.55 -24.15 -16.41
N ALA A 390 7.57 -24.60 -15.64
CA ALA A 390 6.15 -24.52 -16.02
C ALA A 390 5.57 -23.09 -15.95
N PHE A 391 6.34 -22.14 -15.43
CA PHE A 391 6.00 -20.73 -15.33
C PHE A 391 7.03 -19.85 -16.06
N PRO A 392 7.00 -19.77 -17.40
CA PRO A 392 8.01 -19.06 -18.18
C PRO A 392 8.10 -17.55 -17.89
N ALA A 393 7.01 -16.90 -17.50
CA ALA A 393 6.95 -15.47 -17.21
C ALA A 393 7.22 -15.11 -15.73
N LEU A 394 7.37 -16.09 -14.85
CA LEU A 394 7.42 -15.87 -13.40
C LEU A 394 8.74 -15.20 -13.01
N LYS A 395 8.60 -14.01 -12.40
CA LYS A 395 9.73 -13.17 -11.97
C LYS A 395 9.99 -13.34 -10.48
N ALA A 396 8.94 -13.43 -9.67
CA ALA A 396 9.08 -13.54 -8.23
C ALA A 396 7.98 -14.40 -7.59
N VAL A 397 8.34 -15.08 -6.51
CA VAL A 397 7.45 -15.83 -5.64
C VAL A 397 7.61 -15.29 -4.22
N ARG A 398 6.49 -14.94 -3.59
CA ARG A 398 6.40 -14.60 -2.18
C ARG A 398 5.72 -15.72 -1.43
N ALA A 399 6.48 -16.44 -0.59
CA ALA A 399 5.93 -17.54 0.20
C ALA A 399 6.33 -17.44 1.68
N PRO A 400 5.62 -16.61 2.48
CA PRO A 400 5.93 -16.38 3.89
C PRO A 400 5.86 -17.66 4.73
N SER A 401 4.84 -18.50 4.49
CA SER A 401 4.67 -19.79 5.16
C SER A 401 5.46 -20.95 4.55
N ASP A 402 6.57 -20.68 3.84
CA ASP A 402 7.51 -21.72 3.40
C ASP A 402 8.41 -22.17 4.56
N HIS A 403 7.81 -22.82 5.56
CA HIS A 403 8.45 -23.23 6.81
C HIS A 403 9.66 -24.14 6.59
N HIS A 404 9.62 -24.97 5.55
CA HIS A 404 10.68 -25.92 5.22
C HIS A 404 11.62 -25.44 4.11
N GLY A 405 11.34 -24.30 3.47
CA GLY A 405 12.19 -23.75 2.40
C GLY A 405 12.09 -24.52 1.08
N VAL A 406 11.02 -25.28 0.87
CA VAL A 406 10.82 -26.13 -0.31
C VAL A 406 10.66 -25.28 -1.56
N ILE A 407 9.96 -24.14 -1.45
CA ILE A 407 9.79 -23.18 -2.54
C ILE A 407 11.07 -22.35 -2.69
N GLN A 408 11.67 -21.89 -1.58
CA GLN A 408 12.95 -21.18 -1.60
C GLN A 408 14.05 -21.98 -2.31
N ALA A 409 14.08 -23.31 -2.16
CA ALA A 409 15.10 -24.19 -2.72
C ALA A 409 15.11 -24.27 -4.26
N VAL A 410 13.98 -23.96 -4.91
CA VAL A 410 13.86 -23.98 -6.39
C VAL A 410 13.94 -22.58 -7.01
N CYS A 411 14.05 -21.54 -6.19
CA CYS A 411 14.21 -20.16 -6.62
C CYS A 411 15.68 -19.78 -6.79
N LYS A 412 15.93 -18.64 -7.43
CA LYS A 412 17.27 -18.07 -7.60
C LYS A 412 17.94 -17.85 -6.24
N PRO A 413 19.22 -18.26 -6.07
CA PRO A 413 19.96 -18.06 -4.84
C PRO A 413 20.07 -16.58 -4.45
N LEU A 414 19.97 -16.31 -3.15
CA LEU A 414 20.04 -14.98 -2.56
C LEU A 414 21.22 -14.87 -1.60
N GLU A 415 21.79 -13.67 -1.52
CA GLU A 415 22.85 -13.39 -0.55
C GLU A 415 22.28 -13.11 0.85
N GLN A 416 21.23 -12.31 0.93
CA GLN A 416 20.57 -11.92 2.16
C GLN A 416 19.10 -11.62 1.89
N ILE A 417 18.24 -11.92 2.85
CA ILE A 417 16.80 -11.62 2.79
C ILE A 417 16.28 -10.79 3.98
N VAL A 418 17.02 -10.75 5.09
CA VAL A 418 16.65 -9.99 6.30
C VAL A 418 16.77 -8.49 6.08
N LEU A 419 15.77 -7.76 6.56
CA LEU A 419 15.70 -6.30 6.54
C LEU A 419 16.22 -5.71 7.88
N PRO A 420 16.69 -4.45 7.91
CA PRO A 420 17.25 -3.85 9.12
C PRO A 420 16.33 -3.90 10.35
N PHE A 421 15.03 -3.73 10.15
CA PHE A 421 14.03 -3.71 11.23
C PHE A 421 13.70 -5.10 11.79
N ASP A 422 13.96 -6.19 11.05
CA ASP A 422 13.72 -7.57 11.53
C ASP A 422 14.55 -7.89 12.77
N LYS A 423 15.70 -7.24 12.96
CA LYS A 423 16.56 -7.43 14.14
C LYS A 423 15.92 -6.92 15.43
N ILE A 424 15.09 -5.88 15.32
CA ILE A 424 14.34 -5.31 16.45
C ILE A 424 13.17 -6.26 16.77
N GLU A 425 12.44 -6.66 15.73
CA GLU A 425 11.29 -7.56 15.87
C GLU A 425 11.70 -8.94 16.43
N ALA A 426 12.82 -9.49 15.96
CA ALA A 426 13.39 -10.74 16.48
C ALA A 426 13.67 -10.68 17.99
N ARG A 427 14.09 -9.52 18.51
CA ARG A 427 14.32 -9.34 19.96
C ARG A 427 13.00 -9.27 20.72
N LEU A 428 12.00 -8.57 20.18
CA LEU A 428 10.67 -8.45 20.77
C LEU A 428 9.96 -9.81 20.80
N LEU A 429 9.96 -10.55 19.68
CA LEU A 429 9.38 -11.89 19.59
C LEU A 429 10.04 -12.85 20.58
N ARG A 430 11.38 -12.86 20.68
CA ARG A 430 12.10 -13.68 21.68
C ARG A 430 11.76 -13.30 23.12
N ALA A 431 11.54 -12.02 23.41
CA ALA A 431 11.14 -11.55 24.74
C ALA A 431 9.70 -11.97 25.08
N GLN A 432 8.77 -11.84 24.13
CA GLN A 432 7.38 -12.30 24.28
C GLN A 432 7.27 -13.81 24.43
N GLN A 433 8.11 -14.57 23.71
CA GLN A 433 8.17 -16.03 23.79
C GLN A 433 8.66 -16.48 25.17
N LYS A 434 9.70 -15.85 25.71
CA LYS A 434 10.17 -16.09 27.10
C LYS A 434 9.14 -15.75 28.18
N GLN A 435 8.28 -14.75 27.97
CA GLN A 435 7.21 -14.42 28.92
C GLN A 435 6.02 -15.40 28.89
N ARG A 436 5.85 -16.16 27.80
CA ARG A 436 4.74 -17.12 27.62
C ARG A 436 5.11 -18.56 28.00
N GLU A 437 6.37 -18.84 28.29
CA GLU A 437 6.85 -20.19 28.67
C GLU A 437 6.40 -20.64 30.07
N ASP A 438 5.72 -19.80 30.87
CA ASP A 438 5.29 -20.11 32.24
C ASP A 438 3.85 -20.69 32.41
N LYS A 439 3.15 -21.09 31.33
CA LYS A 439 1.85 -21.76 31.48
C LYS A 439 1.62 -22.84 30.42
N TYR A 440 1.70 -24.10 30.87
CA TYR A 440 1.19 -25.33 30.25
C TYR A 440 0.85 -25.23 28.75
N PHE A 441 1.76 -25.63 27.86
CA PHE A 441 1.39 -25.84 26.45
C PHE A 441 2.30 -26.85 25.75
N TYR A 442 1.70 -27.81 25.05
CA TYR A 442 2.35 -28.83 24.23
C TYR A 442 3.16 -28.16 23.08
N PRO A 443 4.25 -28.78 22.60
CA PRO A 443 4.98 -28.31 21.44
C PRO A 443 4.24 -28.73 20.16
N GLU A 444 3.03 -28.20 19.95
CA GLU A 444 2.46 -28.21 18.60
C GLU A 444 3.30 -27.26 17.74
N ILE A 445 3.68 -27.71 16.54
CA ILE A 445 4.42 -26.93 15.56
C ILE A 445 3.63 -25.63 15.31
N ARG A 446 4.07 -24.52 15.91
CA ARG A 446 3.42 -23.22 15.74
C ARG A 446 3.80 -22.63 14.39
N TYR A 447 3.02 -22.97 13.37
CA TYR A 447 3.06 -22.26 12.09
C TYR A 447 2.67 -20.79 12.32
N SER A 448 3.40 -19.86 11.70
CA SER A 448 3.21 -18.42 11.86
C SER A 448 3.21 -17.72 10.51
N ARG A 449 2.29 -16.75 10.32
CA ARG A 449 2.25 -15.83 9.18
C ARG A 449 3.13 -14.58 9.36
N SER A 450 3.96 -14.54 10.42
CA SER A 450 4.84 -13.40 10.69
C SER A 450 5.92 -13.29 9.61
N LEU A 451 5.87 -12.22 8.83
CA LEU A 451 6.83 -11.97 7.76
C LEU A 451 8.27 -11.72 8.26
N PRO A 452 8.50 -11.00 9.37
CA PRO A 452 9.83 -10.93 9.99
C PRO A 452 10.37 -12.32 10.35
N GLN A 453 9.55 -13.19 10.95
CA GLN A 453 9.95 -14.55 11.27
C GLN A 453 10.27 -15.36 10.01
N ALA A 454 9.46 -15.24 8.95
CA ALA A 454 9.71 -15.89 7.67
C ALA A 454 11.06 -15.47 7.06
N ARG A 455 11.40 -14.18 7.11
CA ARG A 455 12.71 -13.68 6.64
C ARG A 455 13.87 -14.23 7.45
N ILE A 456 13.74 -14.29 8.78
CA ILE A 456 14.77 -14.86 9.66
C ILE A 456 14.98 -16.35 9.32
N ASN A 457 13.91 -17.14 9.23
CA ASN A 457 14.00 -18.56 8.90
C ASN A 457 14.63 -18.78 7.51
N ALA A 458 14.24 -17.98 6.52
CA ALA A 458 14.81 -18.04 5.17
C ALA A 458 16.31 -17.68 5.15
N GLN A 459 16.73 -16.72 5.98
CA GLN A 459 18.13 -16.34 6.15
C GLN A 459 18.95 -17.43 6.84
N GLU A 460 18.42 -18.05 7.90
CA GLU A 460 19.09 -19.16 8.58
C GLU A 460 19.36 -20.33 7.64
N ARG A 461 18.46 -20.59 6.68
CA ARG A 461 18.67 -21.58 5.61
C ARG A 461 19.80 -21.18 4.66
N ILE A 462 19.85 -19.91 4.23
CA ILE A 462 20.95 -19.38 3.41
C ILE A 462 22.29 -19.53 4.12
N GLU A 463 22.36 -19.16 5.40
CA GLU A 463 23.58 -19.26 6.21
C GLU A 463 23.99 -20.70 6.50
N SER A 464 23.02 -21.59 6.73
CA SER A 464 23.26 -23.01 6.94
C SER A 464 23.82 -23.68 5.69
N ALA A 465 23.31 -23.34 4.50
CA ALA A 465 23.85 -23.82 3.24
C ALA A 465 25.32 -23.39 3.06
N ARG A 466 25.71 -22.19 3.50
CA ARG A 466 27.10 -21.71 3.38
C ARG A 466 28.10 -22.43 4.28
N LYS A 467 27.63 -23.20 5.26
CA LYS A 467 28.52 -24.00 6.12
C LYS A 467 29.15 -25.17 5.35
N SER A 468 28.47 -25.69 4.32
CA SER A 468 29.00 -26.74 3.45
C SER A 468 29.76 -26.16 2.25
N THR A 469 30.68 -26.95 1.71
CA THR A 469 31.44 -26.62 0.50
C THR A 469 30.73 -27.22 -0.71
N PHE A 470 30.44 -26.40 -1.72
CA PHE A 470 29.85 -26.83 -3.00
C PHE A 470 30.92 -27.36 -3.95
N MET A 471 32.04 -26.66 -4.06
CA MET A 471 33.14 -27.02 -4.95
C MET A 471 34.47 -26.58 -4.34
N ARG A 472 35.48 -27.45 -4.40
CA ARG A 472 36.87 -27.11 -4.05
C ARG A 472 37.68 -26.98 -5.34
N ILE A 473 38.26 -25.80 -5.57
CA ILE A 473 39.16 -25.53 -6.70
C ILE A 473 40.58 -25.67 -6.19
N VAL A 474 41.34 -26.62 -6.73
CA VAL A 474 42.77 -26.81 -6.41
C VAL A 474 43.57 -26.35 -7.61
N VAL A 475 44.37 -25.29 -7.45
CA VAL A 475 45.26 -24.79 -8.50
C VAL A 475 46.62 -25.44 -8.31
N THR A 476 47.07 -26.30 -9.23
CA THR A 476 48.42 -26.91 -9.19
C THR A 476 49.37 -26.21 -10.15
N GLU A 477 50.61 -25.93 -9.71
CA GLU A 477 51.64 -25.26 -10.52
C GLU A 477 52.75 -26.26 -10.90
N GLY A 478 52.93 -26.52 -12.21
CA GLY A 478 53.98 -27.38 -12.76
C GLY A 478 53.67 -28.89 -12.83
N SER A 479 54.55 -29.63 -13.52
CA SER A 479 54.45 -31.09 -13.77
C SER A 479 54.71 -31.96 -12.52
N ALA A 480 55.24 -31.38 -11.45
CA ALA A 480 55.27 -32.00 -10.14
C ALA A 480 54.01 -31.59 -9.37
N LYS A 481 53.15 -32.56 -9.04
CA LYS A 481 51.94 -32.42 -8.22
C LYS A 481 52.23 -31.84 -6.82
N LYS A 482 52.63 -30.57 -6.72
CA LYS A 482 52.59 -29.80 -5.47
C LYS A 482 51.21 -29.15 -5.43
N GLU A 483 50.45 -29.46 -4.39
CA GLU A 483 49.16 -28.81 -4.14
C GLU A 483 49.40 -27.30 -4.01
N GLY A 484 49.00 -26.54 -5.02
CA GLY A 484 48.90 -25.09 -4.91
C GLY A 484 47.55 -24.69 -4.32
N LEU A 485 47.33 -23.38 -4.25
CA LEU A 485 46.20 -22.72 -3.59
C LEU A 485 44.87 -23.46 -3.78
N SER A 486 44.27 -23.90 -2.67
CA SER A 486 42.91 -24.46 -2.65
C SER A 486 41.90 -23.40 -2.23
N VAL A 487 40.87 -23.17 -3.05
CA VAL A 487 39.75 -22.26 -2.76
C VAL A 487 38.45 -23.06 -2.68
N ASP A 488 37.78 -22.98 -1.54
CA ASP A 488 36.48 -23.62 -1.31
C ASP A 488 35.34 -22.65 -1.66
N LEU A 489 34.59 -22.95 -2.72
CA LEU A 489 33.32 -22.32 -3.02
C LEU A 489 32.24 -22.90 -2.12
N LYS A 490 31.62 -22.05 -1.30
CA LYS A 490 30.55 -22.45 -0.37
C LYS A 490 29.27 -22.80 -1.12
N ALA A 491 28.48 -23.70 -0.54
CA ALA A 491 27.16 -24.01 -1.06
C ALA A 491 26.17 -22.87 -0.78
N PHE A 492 25.06 -22.92 -1.52
CA PHE A 492 24.04 -21.88 -1.53
C PHE A 492 22.65 -22.53 -1.46
N MET A 493 21.69 -21.75 -0.97
CA MET A 493 20.27 -22.12 -0.96
C MET A 493 19.63 -21.63 -2.26
N GLY A 494 18.89 -22.51 -2.96
CA GLY A 494 18.24 -22.20 -4.23
C GLY A 494 18.82 -22.96 -5.42
N ASP A 495 18.29 -22.69 -6.61
CA ASP A 495 18.74 -23.23 -7.89
C ASP A 495 19.31 -22.10 -8.76
N TRP A 496 20.61 -22.16 -9.05
CA TRP A 496 21.32 -21.13 -9.82
C TRP A 496 20.80 -20.98 -11.26
N LYS A 497 20.11 -22.00 -11.81
CA LYS A 497 19.48 -21.94 -13.13
C LYS A 497 18.13 -21.23 -13.09
N SER A 498 17.51 -21.12 -11.92
CA SER A 498 16.20 -20.49 -11.74
C SER A 498 16.28 -18.98 -11.98
N LYS A 499 15.30 -18.46 -12.73
CA LYS A 499 15.12 -17.02 -12.96
C LYS A 499 14.20 -16.38 -11.92
N VAL A 500 13.51 -17.20 -11.12
CA VAL A 500 12.48 -16.79 -10.18
C VAL A 500 13.11 -16.29 -8.89
N LYS A 501 12.81 -15.05 -8.48
CA LYS A 501 13.26 -14.51 -7.19
C LYS A 501 12.37 -14.98 -6.05
N TYR A 502 12.97 -15.38 -4.94
CA TYR A 502 12.24 -15.58 -3.68
C TYR A 502 12.17 -14.25 -2.92
N GLU A 503 11.01 -13.63 -2.82
CA GLU A 503 10.86 -12.33 -2.16
C GLU A 503 10.01 -12.45 -0.90
N LEU A 504 10.35 -11.70 0.15
CA LEU A 504 9.58 -11.60 1.39
C LEU A 504 9.45 -10.14 1.82
N LEU A 505 9.15 -9.25 0.86
CA LEU A 505 8.86 -7.85 1.13
C LEU A 505 7.36 -7.69 1.47
N PRO A 506 7.01 -6.83 2.43
CA PRO A 506 5.61 -6.54 2.71
C PRO A 506 5.03 -5.57 1.65
N ASP A 507 3.73 -5.66 1.38
CA ASP A 507 3.03 -4.65 0.56
C ASP A 507 3.12 -3.26 1.20
N LEU A 508 2.99 -3.19 2.52
CA LEU A 508 3.21 -1.98 3.31
C LEU A 508 4.48 -2.12 4.15
N TRP A 509 5.47 -1.28 3.89
CA TRP A 509 6.72 -1.28 4.66
C TRP A 509 6.49 -1.12 6.17
N GLY A 510 7.16 -1.97 6.95
CA GLY A 510 6.98 -2.05 8.40
C GLY A 510 5.81 -2.94 8.83
N SER A 511 4.99 -3.44 7.90
CA SER A 511 3.97 -4.44 8.21
C SER A 511 4.59 -5.77 8.64
N GLU A 512 3.99 -6.38 9.65
CA GLU A 512 4.27 -7.75 10.08
C GLU A 512 3.72 -8.79 9.09
N PHE A 513 2.71 -8.42 8.30
CA PHE A 513 2.07 -9.27 7.31
C PHE A 513 2.53 -8.92 5.90
N ALA A 514 2.58 -9.93 5.03
CA ALA A 514 3.00 -9.76 3.64
C ALA A 514 1.94 -9.11 2.76
N VAL A 515 0.67 -9.41 3.01
CA VAL A 515 -0.48 -8.88 2.28
C VAL A 515 -1.13 -7.75 3.07
N LEU A 516 -1.34 -6.61 2.44
CA LEU A 516 -2.07 -5.48 3.04
C LEU A 516 -3.58 -5.79 3.03
N THR A 517 -4.22 -5.94 4.19
CA THR A 517 -5.69 -6.09 4.29
C THR A 517 -6.40 -4.74 4.18
N VAL A 518 -7.71 -4.71 3.87
CA VAL A 518 -8.47 -3.45 3.90
C VAL A 518 -8.51 -2.87 5.31
N ALA A 519 -8.68 -3.70 6.34
CA ALA A 519 -8.56 -3.26 7.73
C ALA A 519 -7.17 -2.70 8.02
N GLY A 520 -6.12 -3.34 7.49
CA GLY A 520 -4.75 -2.83 7.53
C GLY A 520 -4.59 -1.50 6.83
N LEU A 521 -5.21 -1.27 5.67
CA LEU A 521 -5.19 0.00 4.96
C LEU A 521 -5.94 1.09 5.75
N LEU A 522 -7.10 0.76 6.34
CA LEU A 522 -7.89 1.68 7.16
C LEU A 522 -7.18 2.00 8.49
N ASN A 523 -6.55 1.01 9.13
CA ASN A 523 -5.83 1.17 10.40
C ASN A 523 -4.42 1.76 10.22
N ALA A 524 -3.72 1.45 9.13
CA ALA A 524 -2.44 2.06 8.80
C ALA A 524 -2.59 3.55 8.53
N ARG A 525 -3.76 4.04 8.12
CA ARG A 525 -4.04 5.48 8.07
C ARG A 525 -4.04 6.13 9.45
N VAL A 526 -4.38 5.37 10.49
CA VAL A 526 -4.27 5.77 11.90
C VAL A 526 -2.82 5.63 12.42
N SER A 527 -2.07 4.63 11.95
CA SER A 527 -0.75 4.23 12.48
C SER A 527 0.48 4.61 11.64
N THR A 528 0.31 5.21 10.45
CA THR A 528 1.45 5.74 9.66
C THR A 528 2.06 7.00 10.30
N GLU A 529 1.41 7.56 11.32
CA GLU A 529 2.06 8.40 12.31
C GLU A 529 2.77 7.48 13.32
N TRP A 530 4.05 7.15 13.04
CA TRP A 530 4.92 6.51 14.02
C TRP A 530 4.82 7.23 15.37
N LYS A 531 4.62 6.47 16.46
CA LYS A 531 4.44 7.06 17.79
C LYS A 531 5.72 7.81 18.20
N PRO A 532 5.63 9.04 18.72
CA PRO A 532 6.77 9.73 19.31
C PRO A 532 7.31 8.90 20.48
N GLY A 533 8.48 8.28 20.33
CA GLY A 533 9.06 7.40 21.36
C GLY A 533 10.28 6.60 20.90
N ASP A 534 10.40 6.29 19.61
CA ASP A 534 11.49 5.45 19.06
C ASP A 534 12.79 6.23 18.72
N GLY A 535 12.98 7.42 19.31
CA GLY A 535 14.23 8.19 19.19
C GLY A 535 14.45 8.92 17.86
N VAL A 536 13.43 9.02 16.99
CA VAL A 536 13.45 9.81 15.75
C VAL A 536 12.43 10.95 15.87
N GLU A 537 12.88 12.18 16.08
CA GLU A 537 12.01 13.38 16.07
C GLU A 537 11.60 13.74 14.63
N MET A 538 10.31 13.66 14.34
CA MET A 538 9.75 13.65 12.98
C MET A 538 9.14 14.99 12.52
N CYS A 539 9.06 15.21 11.19
CA CYS A 539 8.37 16.35 10.59
C CYS A 539 6.86 16.29 10.82
N CYS A 540 6.39 16.99 11.84
CA CYS A 540 4.98 17.12 12.20
C CYS A 540 4.22 18.17 11.36
N GLY A 541 4.81 18.68 10.27
CA GLY A 541 4.24 19.76 9.46
C GLY A 541 4.02 21.07 10.23
N LYS A 542 4.60 21.21 11.43
CA LYS A 542 4.45 22.41 12.27
C LYS A 542 5.28 23.54 11.68
N TRP A 543 4.56 24.54 11.16
CA TRP A 543 5.13 25.84 10.85
C TRP A 543 5.30 26.62 12.17
N ASN A 544 6.50 27.11 12.45
CA ASN A 544 6.85 27.95 13.61
C ASN A 544 6.64 27.32 15.01
N SER A 545 6.93 26.04 15.23
CA SER A 545 7.01 25.57 16.63
C SER A 545 8.27 26.11 17.30
N THR A 546 8.11 27.10 18.17
CA THR A 546 9.12 27.42 19.18
C THR A 546 9.14 26.29 20.22
N SER A 547 10.17 25.44 20.22
CA SER A 547 10.41 24.56 21.35
C SER A 547 10.95 25.41 22.51
N PHE A 548 10.11 25.67 23.52
CA PHE A 548 10.59 26.24 24.78
C PHE A 548 11.21 25.12 25.62
N VAL A 549 12.39 24.66 25.24
CA VAL A 549 13.22 23.81 26.09
C VAL A 549 14.32 24.67 26.70
N GLY A 550 14.07 25.15 27.93
CA GLY A 550 15.10 25.59 28.87
C GLY A 550 16.01 26.75 28.41
N GLY A 551 15.53 27.99 28.56
CA GLY A 551 16.33 29.11 29.05
C GLY A 551 17.51 29.66 28.23
N ARG A 552 17.85 29.15 27.04
CA ARG A 552 18.91 29.74 26.21
C ARG A 552 18.58 29.74 24.71
N GLY A 553 18.18 30.91 24.21
CA GLY A 553 18.14 31.25 22.80
C GLY A 553 16.96 30.67 22.02
N VAL A 554 16.33 31.50 21.19
CA VAL A 554 15.40 31.04 20.16
C VAL A 554 16.21 30.25 19.15
N LYS A 555 16.26 28.92 19.27
CA LYS A 555 16.73 28.06 18.20
C LYS A 555 15.60 27.94 17.18
N TRP A 556 15.81 28.52 16.00
CA TRP A 556 15.10 28.10 14.81
C TRP A 556 15.57 26.68 14.52
N GLU A 557 14.80 25.68 14.95
CA GLU A 557 15.08 24.31 14.55
C GLU A 557 14.91 24.21 13.04
N GLY A 558 16.05 24.13 12.35
CA GLY A 558 16.10 23.65 10.98
C GLY A 558 15.60 22.22 10.94
N HIS A 559 14.77 21.96 9.92
CA HIS A 559 14.18 20.69 9.52
C HIS A 559 15.00 19.44 9.94
N THR A 560 14.50 18.63 10.88
CA THR A 560 15.05 17.29 11.16
C THR A 560 14.63 16.27 10.09
N GLU A 561 15.45 15.23 9.93
CA GLU A 561 15.41 14.24 8.85
C GLU A 561 14.10 13.42 8.77
N ARG A 562 13.85 12.91 7.57
CA ARG A 562 12.53 12.79 6.94
C ARG A 562 11.97 11.37 7.00
N THR A 563 10.67 11.22 7.30
CA THR A 563 9.95 9.95 7.13
C THR A 563 9.24 9.86 5.78
N PRO A 564 8.89 8.64 5.32
CA PRO A 564 8.00 8.40 4.18
C PRO A 564 6.54 8.77 4.48
N GLY A 565 6.28 10.03 4.83
CA GLY A 565 4.92 10.56 5.01
C GLY A 565 4.15 10.70 3.69
N MET A 566 4.84 10.61 2.56
CA MET A 566 4.27 10.48 1.21
C MET A 566 4.40 9.04 0.68
N ARG A 567 3.96 8.05 1.45
CA ARG A 567 3.36 6.91 0.75
C ARG A 567 1.90 7.26 0.53
N ASP A 568 1.61 7.70 -0.69
CA ASP A 568 0.25 7.62 -1.23
C ASP A 568 -0.18 6.16 -1.01
N MET A 569 -0.99 5.91 0.02
CA MET A 569 -1.60 4.61 0.25
C MET A 569 -2.75 4.48 -0.75
N GLU A 570 -2.36 4.35 -2.01
CA GLU A 570 -3.28 4.21 -3.11
C GLU A 570 -4.05 2.91 -2.96
N LEU A 571 -5.35 2.94 -3.27
CA LEU A 571 -6.16 1.72 -3.30
C LEU A 571 -5.60 0.68 -4.27
N ALA A 572 -4.83 1.11 -5.26
CA ALA A 572 -4.08 0.25 -6.16
C ALA A 572 -3.14 -0.73 -5.44
N MET A 573 -2.63 -0.41 -4.24
CA MET A 573 -1.78 -1.31 -3.45
C MET A 573 -2.51 -2.58 -2.99
N LEU A 574 -3.85 -2.57 -2.95
CA LEU A 574 -4.65 -3.73 -2.61
C LEU A 574 -4.83 -4.72 -3.77
N PHE A 575 -4.40 -4.39 -4.98
CA PHE A 575 -4.68 -5.19 -6.19
C PHE A 575 -3.45 -5.88 -6.78
#